data_AF-A0AAF6BQ63-F1
#
_entry.id   AF-A0AAF6BQ63-F1
#
_cell.length_a   1.000
_cell.length_b   1.000
_cell.length_c   1.000
_cell.angle_alpha   90.00
_cell.angle_beta   90.00
_cell.angle_gamma   90.00
#
_symmetry.space_group_name_H-M   'P 1'
#
loop_
_entity.id
_entity.type
_entity.pdbx_description
1 polymer ?
#
loop_
_entity_poly.entity_id
_entity_poly.type
_entity_poly.pdbx_seq_one_letter_code
_entity_poly.pdbx_strand_id
1 'polypeptide(L)'
;MSGLTLDLRPGSGLGSFILGMPVCEALNQVEQHRSVFDVVQIKYNDEEPLRYDLVISFPEHGFHLRFEPRSQRLRLIEVFDVQRLQMRYATSSIGGPSIAATFVAVYALFGPTFPGVYDKQRSTYSLFYPGLSFSFPIPAQYSEYCQDRQAELPLEFPDGTTPVMSRVCIFVGKLGNVGVGVGGQLKKAVLPQLASSSSYMEEVHVQLAKGLTFPSAEPENERKLFFGSSPQDAWLVLGRPDGWHKKQVDPMLIHSASDPRPRTALCEDYFYNYYNRGLDILFDGQHHRIKKFILHTNFPGHTDFNVYIKCNFFIHCSKEGERTDASSEPNGNAIGDPCITATTKWSEVQEILGEGGRAAIQTQGSVSNPFGPTYVYGYRNIALEVMKNGHIATVTLFQTNFR
;
A
#
# COMPACT_ATOMS: atom_id res chain seq x y z
N MET A 1 29.79 3.63 18.36
CA MET A 1 28.40 3.13 18.30
C MET A 1 28.44 1.81 17.58
N SER A 2 27.99 0.71 18.19
CA SER A 2 27.89 -0.59 17.51
C SER A 2 26.86 -0.47 16.39
N GLY A 3 27.25 -0.78 15.15
CA GLY A 3 26.33 -0.76 14.02
C GLY A 3 25.21 -1.78 14.19
N LEU A 4 24.01 -1.48 13.65
CA LEU A 4 22.89 -2.41 13.66
C LEU A 4 23.26 -3.65 12.84
N THR A 5 23.00 -4.84 13.38
CA THR A 5 23.17 -6.11 12.65
C THR A 5 21.81 -6.67 12.29
N LEU A 6 21.56 -6.90 11.00
CA LEU A 6 20.33 -7.52 10.50
C LEU A 6 20.62 -8.75 9.64
N ASP A 7 19.75 -9.75 9.75
CA ASP A 7 19.82 -10.96 8.93
C ASP A 7 19.41 -10.66 7.49
N LEU A 8 20.34 -10.89 6.56
CA LEU A 8 20.13 -10.75 5.13
C LEU A 8 19.60 -12.07 4.56
N ARG A 9 18.39 -12.06 4.01
CA ARG A 9 17.76 -13.23 3.38
C ARG A 9 17.49 -12.94 1.90
N PRO A 10 18.32 -13.47 0.98
CA PRO A 10 18.13 -13.28 -0.46
C PRO A 10 16.70 -13.63 -0.90
N GLY A 11 16.07 -12.76 -1.68
CA GLY A 11 14.72 -13.02 -2.18
C GLY A 11 13.59 -12.96 -1.15
N SER A 12 13.90 -12.70 0.13
CA SER A 12 12.94 -12.81 1.23
C SER A 12 12.85 -11.55 2.09
N GLY A 13 13.96 -10.99 2.56
CA GLY A 13 13.89 -9.83 3.45
C GLY A 13 15.19 -9.48 4.20
N LEU A 14 15.07 -8.54 5.14
CA LEU A 14 16.15 -8.02 5.97
C LEU A 14 15.67 -7.86 7.41
N GLY A 15 16.28 -8.59 8.36
CA GLY A 15 15.85 -8.56 9.76
C GLY A 15 14.41 -9.04 9.93
N SER A 16 13.55 -8.23 10.55
CA SER A 16 12.11 -8.50 10.68
C SER A 16 11.28 -8.07 9.46
N PHE A 17 11.88 -7.35 8.50
CA PHE A 17 11.16 -6.85 7.33
C PHE A 17 11.17 -7.90 6.20
N ILE A 18 9.99 -8.30 5.74
CA ILE A 18 9.79 -9.38 4.77
C ILE A 18 9.12 -8.83 3.52
N LEU A 19 9.64 -9.17 2.34
CA LEU A 19 9.05 -8.79 1.06
C LEU A 19 7.59 -9.27 0.99
N GLY A 20 6.70 -8.37 0.57
CA GLY A 20 5.27 -8.59 0.51
C GLY A 20 4.50 -8.21 1.77
N MET A 21 5.17 -7.88 2.88
CA MET A 21 4.45 -7.42 4.07
C MET A 21 3.76 -6.07 3.81
N PRO A 22 2.54 -5.86 4.33
CA PRO A 22 1.86 -4.57 4.31
C PRO A 22 2.65 -3.47 5.02
N VAL A 23 2.43 -2.21 4.62
CA VAL A 23 3.06 -1.05 5.27
C VAL A 23 2.71 -0.93 6.75
N CYS A 24 1.49 -1.29 7.16
CA CYS A 24 1.08 -1.25 8.56
C CYS A 24 1.85 -2.23 9.43
N GLU A 25 2.14 -3.43 8.94
CA GLU A 25 2.99 -4.39 9.66
C GLU A 25 4.41 -3.86 9.83
N ALA A 26 4.97 -3.21 8.79
CA ALA A 26 6.31 -2.63 8.88
C ALA A 26 6.36 -1.47 9.88
N LEU A 27 5.34 -0.60 9.91
CA LEU A 27 5.23 0.47 10.89
C LEU A 27 5.06 -0.07 12.31
N ASN A 28 4.24 -1.12 12.51
CA ASN A 28 4.10 -1.79 13.80
C ASN A 28 5.44 -2.38 14.28
N GLN A 29 6.26 -2.95 13.38
CA GLN A 29 7.60 -3.43 13.72
C GLN A 29 8.52 -2.29 14.18
N VAL A 30 8.45 -1.13 13.53
CA VAL A 30 9.18 0.07 13.94
C VAL A 30 8.72 0.54 15.32
N GLU A 31 7.42 0.59 15.56
CA GLU A 31 6.86 1.03 16.84
C GLU A 31 7.21 0.11 18.01
N GLN A 32 7.26 -1.20 17.77
CA GLN A 32 7.67 -2.18 18.77
C GLN A 32 9.17 -2.09 19.12
N HIS A 33 9.98 -1.53 18.22
CA HIS A 33 11.44 -1.44 18.35
C HIS A 33 11.95 0.01 18.29
N ARG A 34 11.21 0.97 18.88
CA ARG A 34 11.58 2.41 18.89
C ARG A 34 12.97 2.69 19.47
N SER A 35 13.47 1.86 20.40
CA SER A 35 14.82 1.99 20.94
C SER A 35 15.92 1.71 19.91
N VAL A 36 15.61 0.91 18.89
CA VAL A 36 16.51 0.60 17.77
C VAL A 36 16.28 1.58 16.63
N PHE A 37 15.01 1.85 16.30
CA PHE A 37 14.61 2.72 15.19
C PHE A 37 14.13 4.08 15.71
N ASP A 38 15.06 4.91 16.18
CA ASP A 38 14.76 6.22 16.74
C ASP A 38 14.33 7.22 15.65
N VAL A 39 15.17 7.39 14.61
CA VAL A 39 14.86 8.27 13.47
C VAL A 39 14.34 7.49 12.28
N VAL A 40 13.04 7.62 12.00
CA VAL A 40 12.38 7.03 10.83
C VAL A 40 11.65 8.10 10.02
N GLN A 41 11.83 8.09 8.70
CA GLN A 41 11.21 9.03 7.78
C GLN A 41 10.26 8.31 6.83
N ILE A 42 9.03 8.83 6.66
CA ILE A 42 8.09 8.35 5.67
C ILE A 42 8.10 9.33 4.49
N LYS A 43 8.42 8.83 3.29
CA LYS A 43 8.54 9.65 2.06
C LYS A 43 7.50 9.16 1.05
N TYR A 44 6.69 10.08 0.57
CA TYR A 44 5.70 9.86 -0.48
C TYR A 44 5.56 11.12 -1.34
N ASN A 45 4.92 10.98 -2.49
CA ASN A 45 4.58 12.14 -3.32
C ASN A 45 3.17 12.63 -2.92
N ASP A 46 3.08 13.85 -2.41
CA ASP A 46 1.83 14.44 -1.92
C ASP A 46 0.83 14.75 -3.05
N GLU A 47 1.32 15.12 -4.24
CA GLU A 47 0.47 15.41 -5.41
C GLU A 47 0.03 14.14 -6.15
N GLU A 48 0.93 13.16 -6.26
CA GLU A 48 0.72 11.92 -7.02
C GLU A 48 1.18 10.70 -6.19
N PRO A 49 0.47 10.33 -5.12
CA PRO A 49 0.85 9.24 -4.20
C PRO A 49 0.96 7.87 -4.89
N LEU A 50 0.31 7.67 -6.04
CA LEU A 50 0.38 6.43 -6.81
C LEU A 50 1.53 6.37 -7.84
N ARG A 51 2.26 7.48 -8.05
CA ARG A 51 3.29 7.58 -9.10
C ARG A 51 4.65 7.01 -8.66
N TYR A 52 4.96 7.11 -7.38
CA TYR A 52 6.23 6.66 -6.80
C TYR A 52 5.97 5.77 -5.59
N ASP A 53 6.98 4.98 -5.21
CA ASP A 53 6.90 4.14 -4.02
C ASP A 53 6.72 5.00 -2.77
N LEU A 54 5.90 4.50 -1.86
CA LEU A 54 5.95 4.92 -0.47
C LEU A 54 7.23 4.34 0.14
N VAL A 55 8.06 5.18 0.74
CA VAL A 55 9.37 4.77 1.29
C VAL A 55 9.41 5.02 2.79
N ILE A 56 9.65 3.97 3.57
CA ILE A 56 10.07 4.09 4.96
C ILE A 56 11.60 4.08 4.98
N SER A 57 12.20 5.14 5.51
CA SER A 57 13.62 5.41 5.45
C SER A 57 14.24 5.42 6.84
N PHE A 58 15.33 4.67 6.99
CA PHE A 58 16.10 4.52 8.23
C PHE A 58 17.48 5.16 8.05
N PRO A 59 17.58 6.51 8.06
CA PRO A 59 18.82 7.22 7.73
C PRO A 59 19.99 6.85 8.65
N GLU A 60 19.74 6.61 9.93
CA GLU A 60 20.78 6.25 10.90
C GLU A 60 21.36 4.85 10.66
N HIS A 61 20.55 3.97 10.07
CA HIS A 61 20.90 2.57 9.80
C HIS A 61 21.22 2.30 8.33
N GLY A 62 21.04 3.26 7.43
CA GLY A 62 21.50 3.14 6.05
C GLY A 62 20.61 2.29 5.12
N PHE A 63 19.32 2.14 5.40
CA PHE A 63 18.42 1.39 4.51
C PHE A 63 17.01 2.00 4.32
N HIS A 64 16.36 1.59 3.25
CA HIS A 64 15.00 1.96 2.87
C HIS A 64 14.15 0.71 2.66
N LEU A 65 12.88 0.80 3.07
CA LEU A 65 11.81 -0.11 2.68
C LEU A 65 10.94 0.59 1.65
N ARG A 66 10.79 0.00 0.46
CA ARG A 66 10.02 0.58 -0.65
C ARG A 66 8.75 -0.23 -0.88
N PHE A 67 7.62 0.43 -0.70
CA PHE A 67 6.29 -0.15 -0.85
C PHE A 67 5.70 0.22 -2.20
N GLU A 68 5.14 -0.76 -2.89
CA GLU A 68 4.39 -0.52 -4.12
C GLU A 68 3.12 0.29 -3.76
N PRO A 69 2.84 1.43 -4.42
CA PRO A 69 1.86 2.37 -3.90
C PRO A 69 0.39 1.92 -4.06
N ARG A 70 0.07 1.02 -5.01
CA ARG A 70 -1.31 0.57 -5.21
C ARG A 70 -1.74 -0.43 -4.15
N SER A 71 -0.91 -1.42 -3.89
CA SER A 71 -1.12 -2.50 -2.92
C SER A 71 -0.56 -2.20 -1.53
N GLN A 72 0.32 -1.20 -1.39
CA GLN A 72 0.98 -0.82 -0.14
C GLN A 72 1.77 -1.96 0.52
N ARG A 73 2.34 -2.84 -0.31
CA ARG A 73 3.16 -3.98 0.11
C ARG A 73 4.63 -3.75 -0.20
N LEU A 74 5.50 -4.23 0.68
CA LEU A 74 6.95 -4.10 0.55
C LEU A 74 7.43 -4.83 -0.70
N ARG A 75 7.91 -4.10 -1.70
CA ARG A 75 8.41 -4.69 -2.97
C ARG A 75 9.92 -4.79 -3.05
N LEU A 76 10.63 -3.95 -2.31
CA LEU A 76 12.07 -3.80 -2.41
C LEU A 76 12.64 -3.26 -1.10
N ILE A 77 13.74 -3.84 -0.64
CA ILE A 77 14.57 -3.30 0.43
C ILE A 77 15.88 -2.82 -0.19
N GLU A 78 16.26 -1.58 0.08
CA GLU A 78 17.47 -0.95 -0.45
C GLU A 78 18.37 -0.53 0.71
N VAL A 79 19.52 -1.18 0.87
CA VAL A 79 20.60 -0.72 1.75
C VAL A 79 21.44 0.25 0.95
N PHE A 80 21.49 1.51 1.36
CA PHE A 80 22.20 2.59 0.66
C PHE A 80 23.47 3.06 1.40
N ASP A 81 23.63 2.69 2.67
CA ASP A 81 24.85 2.91 3.43
C ASP A 81 25.25 1.61 4.15
N VAL A 82 26.13 0.86 3.48
CA VAL A 82 26.60 -0.45 3.94
C VAL A 82 27.62 -0.36 5.06
N GLN A 83 28.12 0.84 5.39
CA GLN A 83 29.04 1.04 6.53
C GLN A 83 28.27 1.19 7.84
N ARG A 84 27.01 1.65 7.78
CA ARG A 84 26.13 1.76 8.96
C ARG A 84 25.45 0.45 9.33
N LEU A 85 25.09 -0.35 8.32
CA LEU A 85 24.41 -1.63 8.50
C LEU A 85 25.36 -2.81 8.35
N GLN A 86 25.46 -3.63 9.38
CA GLN A 86 26.07 -4.94 9.27
C GLN A 86 25.00 -5.96 8.85
N MET A 87 25.25 -6.70 7.78
CA MET A 87 24.34 -7.71 7.25
C MET A 87 24.90 -9.10 7.54
N ARG A 88 24.11 -9.95 8.20
CA ARG A 88 24.47 -11.34 8.48
C ARG A 88 23.84 -12.27 7.45
N TYR A 89 24.67 -13.01 6.73
CA TYR A 89 24.25 -14.03 5.78
C TYR A 89 24.78 -15.40 6.25
N ALA A 90 23.87 -16.31 6.58
CA ALA A 90 24.17 -17.57 7.25
C ALA A 90 25.04 -17.37 8.51
N THR A 91 26.30 -17.80 8.49
CA THR A 91 27.25 -17.70 9.60
C THR A 91 28.25 -16.55 9.46
N SER A 92 28.21 -15.80 8.35
CA SER A 92 29.15 -14.73 8.03
C SER A 92 28.47 -13.37 8.00
N SER A 93 29.26 -12.32 8.17
CA SER A 93 28.79 -10.94 8.16
C SER A 93 29.51 -10.12 7.10
N ILE A 94 28.80 -9.15 6.53
CA ILE A 94 29.33 -8.21 5.53
C ILE A 94 28.84 -6.79 5.83
N GLY A 95 29.70 -5.80 5.60
CA GLY A 95 29.39 -4.40 5.91
C GLY A 95 29.50 -4.08 7.40
N GLY A 96 28.94 -2.93 7.77
CA GLY A 96 29.15 -2.32 9.08
C GLY A 96 30.50 -1.58 9.18
N PRO A 97 30.81 -1.00 10.35
CA PRO A 97 31.96 -0.12 10.52
C PRO A 97 33.31 -0.85 10.53
N SER A 98 33.29 -2.17 10.74
CA SER A 98 34.51 -2.97 10.96
C SER A 98 34.82 -3.97 9.85
N ILE A 99 33.87 -4.27 8.96
CA ILE A 99 34.04 -5.26 7.88
C ILE A 99 33.85 -4.57 6.53
N ALA A 100 34.93 -4.44 5.76
CA ALA A 100 34.88 -3.88 4.43
C ALA A 100 34.04 -4.78 3.50
N ALA A 101 33.01 -4.20 2.88
CA ALA A 101 32.17 -4.91 1.92
C ALA A 101 32.74 -4.78 0.49
N THR A 102 33.89 -5.41 0.23
CA THR A 102 34.54 -5.37 -1.09
C THR A 102 33.86 -6.31 -2.09
N PHE A 103 34.11 -6.12 -3.39
CA PHE A 103 33.64 -7.04 -4.43
C PHE A 103 34.15 -8.47 -4.19
N VAL A 104 35.44 -8.63 -3.88
CA VAL A 104 36.03 -9.93 -3.54
C VAL A 104 35.34 -10.57 -2.33
N ALA A 105 35.02 -9.79 -1.28
CA ALA A 105 34.32 -10.30 -0.10
C ALA A 105 32.89 -10.75 -0.44
N VAL A 106 32.16 -10.01 -1.28
CA VAL A 106 30.84 -10.41 -1.79
C VAL A 106 30.95 -11.71 -2.59
N TYR A 107 31.91 -11.80 -3.50
CA TYR A 107 32.12 -12.98 -4.35
C TYR A 107 32.51 -14.22 -3.54
N ALA A 108 33.37 -14.06 -2.53
CA ALA A 108 33.74 -15.14 -1.61
C ALA A 108 32.55 -15.62 -0.76
N LEU A 109 31.66 -14.70 -0.35
CA LEU A 109 30.51 -15.01 0.50
C LEU A 109 29.35 -15.66 -0.25
N PHE A 110 29.02 -15.17 -1.44
CA PHE A 110 27.85 -15.64 -2.21
C PHE A 110 28.21 -16.62 -3.33
N GLY A 111 29.50 -16.81 -3.60
CA GLY A 111 30.01 -17.71 -4.62
C GLY A 111 30.00 -17.10 -6.02
N PRO A 112 30.43 -17.86 -7.04
CA PRO A 112 30.48 -17.39 -8.40
C PRO A 112 29.09 -17.06 -8.96
N THR A 113 29.01 -16.03 -9.80
CA THR A 113 27.80 -15.63 -10.52
C THR A 113 28.15 -15.18 -11.93
N PHE A 114 27.13 -14.93 -12.75
CA PHE A 114 27.31 -14.37 -14.09
C PHE A 114 27.95 -12.98 -14.02
N PRO A 115 28.71 -12.57 -15.05
CA PRO A 115 29.22 -11.21 -15.17
C PRO A 115 28.12 -10.17 -14.95
N GLY A 116 28.47 -9.17 -14.14
CA GLY A 116 27.60 -8.03 -13.85
C GLY A 116 27.42 -7.11 -15.05
N VAL A 117 26.74 -5.99 -14.80
CA VAL A 117 26.48 -4.95 -15.81
C VAL A 117 27.09 -3.65 -15.33
N TYR A 118 27.95 -3.06 -16.16
CA TYR A 118 28.49 -1.72 -15.93
C TYR A 118 27.58 -0.65 -16.54
N ASP A 119 27.10 0.28 -15.73
CA ASP A 119 26.40 1.49 -16.16
C ASP A 119 27.38 2.66 -16.20
N LYS A 120 27.80 3.04 -17.42
CA LYS A 120 28.74 4.15 -17.67
C LYS A 120 28.18 5.51 -17.24
N GLN A 121 26.87 5.72 -17.31
CA GLN A 121 26.27 7.01 -16.91
C GLN A 121 26.32 7.20 -15.40
N ARG A 122 26.26 6.10 -14.64
CA ARG A 122 26.30 6.10 -13.17
C ARG A 122 27.67 5.74 -12.60
N SER A 123 28.64 5.44 -13.46
CA SER A 123 29.94 4.85 -13.09
C SER A 123 29.78 3.72 -12.07
N THR A 124 28.80 2.84 -12.28
CA THR A 124 28.43 1.81 -11.30
C THR A 124 28.41 0.45 -11.96
N TYR A 125 29.12 -0.52 -11.36
CA TYR A 125 29.05 -1.92 -11.74
C TYR A 125 28.05 -2.66 -10.83
N SER A 126 27.08 -3.34 -11.42
CA SER A 126 26.04 -4.09 -10.69
C SER A 126 26.21 -5.59 -10.85
N LEU A 127 26.31 -6.30 -9.73
CA LEU A 127 26.40 -7.76 -9.65
C LEU A 127 25.06 -8.34 -9.19
N PHE A 128 24.62 -9.45 -9.77
CA PHE A 128 23.29 -10.02 -9.54
C PHE A 128 23.35 -11.45 -9.00
N TYR A 129 22.50 -11.74 -8.03
CA TYR A 129 22.24 -13.07 -7.47
C TYR A 129 20.73 -13.28 -7.37
N PRO A 130 20.25 -14.53 -7.18
CA PRO A 130 18.83 -14.77 -6.91
C PRO A 130 18.33 -13.95 -5.71
N GLY A 131 17.52 -12.93 -6.01
CA GLY A 131 16.90 -12.05 -5.02
C GLY A 131 17.83 -11.04 -4.35
N LEU A 132 19.03 -10.82 -4.89
CA LEU A 132 19.97 -9.79 -4.46
C LEU A 132 20.64 -9.09 -5.64
N SER A 133 20.96 -7.81 -5.46
CA SER A 133 21.92 -7.12 -6.33
C SER A 133 22.85 -6.26 -5.51
N PHE A 134 24.11 -6.19 -5.94
CA PHE A 134 25.15 -5.39 -5.31
C PHE A 134 25.64 -4.34 -6.29
N SER A 135 25.82 -3.10 -5.83
CA SER A 135 26.28 -1.99 -6.66
C SER A 135 27.62 -1.45 -6.18
N PHE A 136 28.58 -1.38 -7.09
CA PHE A 136 29.95 -0.99 -6.85
C PHE A 136 30.29 0.25 -7.69
N PRO A 137 30.54 1.42 -7.08
CA PRO A 137 31.01 2.58 -7.80
C PRO A 137 32.42 2.29 -8.33
N ILE A 138 32.63 2.60 -9.60
CA ILE A 138 33.90 2.39 -10.29
C ILE A 138 34.54 3.76 -10.53
N PRO A 139 35.78 3.99 -10.04
CA PRO A 139 36.54 5.19 -10.33
C PRO A 139 36.69 5.42 -11.84
N ALA A 140 36.67 6.70 -12.26
CA ALA A 140 36.68 7.05 -13.68
C ALA A 140 37.84 6.41 -14.47
N GLN A 141 39.01 6.29 -13.84
CA GLN A 141 40.22 5.66 -14.42
C GLN A 141 40.06 4.17 -14.78
N TYR A 142 39.08 3.47 -14.19
CA TYR A 142 38.82 2.04 -14.44
C TYR A 142 37.55 1.80 -15.26
N SER A 143 36.95 2.86 -15.83
CA SER A 143 35.67 2.75 -16.56
C SER A 143 35.78 1.89 -17.83
N GLU A 144 36.87 2.03 -18.59
CA GLU A 144 37.10 1.26 -19.83
C GLU A 144 37.33 -0.22 -19.53
N TYR A 145 38.08 -0.51 -18.47
CA TYR A 145 38.35 -1.87 -17.98
C TYR A 145 37.06 -2.65 -17.67
N CYS A 146 36.08 -2.01 -17.03
CA CYS A 146 34.78 -2.64 -16.73
C CYS A 146 33.83 -2.70 -17.94
N GLN A 147 34.07 -1.92 -19.00
CA GLN A 147 33.19 -1.84 -20.17
C GLN A 147 33.43 -3.01 -21.15
N ASP A 148 34.68 -3.42 -21.35
CA ASP A 148 35.05 -4.38 -22.39
C ASP A 148 34.77 -5.86 -22.04
N ARG A 149 34.10 -6.13 -20.91
CA ARG A 149 33.81 -7.48 -20.38
C ARG A 149 35.04 -8.40 -20.26
N GLN A 150 36.25 -7.82 -20.29
CA GLN A 150 37.52 -8.52 -20.09
C GLN A 150 37.90 -8.64 -18.61
N ALA A 151 37.15 -8.01 -17.71
CA ALA A 151 37.38 -8.14 -16.28
C ALA A 151 37.11 -9.58 -15.84
N GLU A 152 38.17 -10.29 -15.45
CA GLU A 152 38.07 -11.57 -14.75
C GLU A 152 37.30 -11.38 -13.44
N LEU A 153 36.50 -12.38 -13.07
CA LEU A 153 35.80 -12.40 -11.79
C LEU A 153 36.60 -13.24 -10.79
N PRO A 154 36.79 -12.77 -9.54
CA PRO A 154 36.27 -11.53 -8.95
C PRO A 154 36.94 -10.26 -9.48
N LEU A 155 36.19 -9.15 -9.51
CA LEU A 155 36.69 -7.88 -10.04
C LEU A 155 37.77 -7.28 -9.12
N GLU A 156 38.98 -7.26 -9.65
CA GLU A 156 40.15 -6.55 -9.11
C GLU A 156 40.68 -5.60 -10.18
N PHE A 157 41.13 -4.43 -9.75
CA PHE A 157 41.72 -3.42 -10.60
C PHE A 157 43.22 -3.69 -10.82
N PRO A 158 43.84 -3.15 -11.88
CA PRO A 158 45.27 -3.36 -12.16
C PRO A 158 46.23 -2.93 -11.06
N ASP A 159 45.80 -2.07 -10.14
CA ASP A 159 46.56 -1.64 -8.96
C ASP A 159 46.46 -2.61 -7.76
N GLY A 160 45.75 -3.73 -7.92
CA GLY A 160 45.48 -4.73 -6.88
C GLY A 160 44.36 -4.33 -5.90
N THR A 161 43.70 -3.18 -6.11
CA THR A 161 42.54 -2.79 -5.30
C THR A 161 41.26 -3.40 -5.86
N THR A 162 40.20 -3.45 -5.05
CA THR A 162 38.90 -3.98 -5.44
C THR A 162 37.80 -2.99 -5.05
N PRO A 163 36.75 -2.82 -5.86
CA PRO A 163 35.73 -1.83 -5.56
C PRO A 163 34.94 -2.21 -4.31
N VAL A 164 34.53 -1.19 -3.56
CA VAL A 164 33.74 -1.35 -2.33
C VAL A 164 32.27 -1.19 -2.65
N MET A 165 31.44 -2.09 -2.13
CA MET A 165 30.00 -2.06 -2.27
C MET A 165 29.44 -0.75 -1.72
N SER A 166 28.53 -0.13 -2.46
CA SER A 166 27.80 1.07 -2.04
C SER A 166 26.34 0.78 -1.73
N ARG A 167 25.74 -0.20 -2.41
CA ARG A 167 24.31 -0.53 -2.26
C ARG A 167 24.02 -2.01 -2.36
N VAL A 168 22.99 -2.44 -1.64
CA VAL A 168 22.37 -3.75 -1.73
C VAL A 168 20.89 -3.59 -2.01
N CYS A 169 20.34 -4.32 -2.97
CA CYS A 169 18.90 -4.44 -3.17
C CYS A 169 18.46 -5.86 -2.88
N ILE A 170 17.36 -6.01 -2.15
CA ILE A 170 16.73 -7.28 -1.80
C ILE A 170 15.33 -7.26 -2.37
N PHE A 171 15.02 -8.20 -3.27
CA PHE A 171 13.80 -8.22 -4.06
C PHE A 171 13.41 -9.65 -4.40
N VAL A 172 12.15 -9.90 -4.77
CA VAL A 172 11.73 -11.22 -5.22
C VAL A 172 12.32 -11.50 -6.59
N GLY A 173 13.17 -12.53 -6.70
CA GLY A 173 13.81 -12.87 -7.97
C GLY A 173 14.28 -14.31 -8.01
N LYS A 174 14.05 -14.98 -9.14
CA LYS A 174 14.68 -16.25 -9.50
C LYS A 174 15.96 -15.99 -10.29
N LEU A 175 16.86 -16.98 -10.35
CA LEU A 175 18.07 -16.93 -11.16
C LEU A 175 17.69 -16.63 -12.63
N GLY A 176 18.29 -15.60 -13.23
CA GLY A 176 18.03 -15.18 -14.62
C GLY A 176 16.97 -14.09 -14.82
N ASN A 177 16.26 -13.66 -13.76
CA ASN A 177 15.32 -12.53 -13.87
C ASN A 177 16.01 -11.17 -13.73
N VAL A 178 15.40 -10.19 -14.40
CA VAL A 178 15.89 -8.84 -14.71
C VAL A 178 16.60 -8.14 -13.54
N GLY A 179 17.80 -7.61 -13.80
CA GLY A 179 18.61 -6.85 -12.85
C GLY A 179 17.85 -5.65 -12.26
N VAL A 180 17.31 -5.85 -11.05
CA VAL A 180 16.94 -4.78 -10.14
C VAL A 180 18.25 -4.19 -9.64
N GLY A 181 18.39 -2.88 -9.73
CA GLY A 181 19.63 -2.17 -9.45
C GLY A 181 19.33 -0.70 -9.22
N VAL A 182 20.29 0.18 -9.46
CA VAL A 182 20.16 1.60 -9.13
C VAL A 182 19.26 2.36 -10.13
N GLY A 183 18.56 3.39 -9.64
CA GLY A 183 17.82 4.33 -10.48
C GLY A 183 16.58 3.73 -11.13
N GLY A 184 16.47 3.81 -12.45
CA GLY A 184 15.31 3.30 -13.20
C GLY A 184 15.10 1.79 -13.06
N GLN A 185 16.17 1.05 -12.71
CA GLN A 185 16.10 -0.40 -12.53
C GLN A 185 15.37 -0.84 -11.25
N LEU A 186 15.20 0.05 -10.26
CA LEU A 186 14.43 -0.23 -9.05
C LEU A 186 12.98 -0.60 -9.37
N LYS A 187 12.41 -0.05 -10.45
CA LYS A 187 11.03 -0.31 -10.91
C LYS A 187 10.82 -1.75 -11.39
N LYS A 188 11.89 -2.51 -11.63
CA LYS A 188 11.81 -3.91 -12.06
C LYS A 188 11.51 -4.87 -10.91
N ALA A 189 11.59 -4.41 -9.65
CA ALA A 189 11.24 -5.21 -8.49
C ALA A 189 9.74 -5.55 -8.52
N VAL A 190 9.44 -6.85 -8.48
CA VAL A 190 8.08 -7.39 -8.52
C VAL A 190 7.63 -7.75 -7.10
N LEU A 191 6.33 -7.58 -6.84
CA LEU A 191 5.71 -8.02 -5.59
C LEU A 191 5.64 -9.56 -5.52
N PRO A 192 5.88 -10.16 -4.34
CA PRO A 192 5.52 -11.56 -4.14
C PRO A 192 4.00 -11.74 -4.26
N GLN A 193 3.59 -12.87 -4.85
CA GLN A 193 2.18 -13.23 -4.96
C GLN A 193 1.54 -13.34 -3.57
N LEU A 194 0.29 -12.91 -3.45
CA LEU A 194 -0.51 -13.16 -2.25
C LEU A 194 -0.83 -14.64 -2.15
N ALA A 195 -0.82 -15.20 -0.94
CA ALA A 195 -1.33 -16.54 -0.70
C ALA A 195 -2.84 -16.56 -0.99
N SER A 196 -3.35 -17.65 -1.56
CA SER A 196 -4.78 -17.78 -1.90
C SER A 196 -5.72 -17.64 -0.70
N SER A 197 -5.22 -17.86 0.52
CA SER A 197 -5.96 -17.70 1.77
C SER A 197 -5.88 -16.29 2.37
N SER A 198 -5.12 -15.37 1.77
CA SER A 198 -4.94 -14.02 2.30
C SER A 198 -6.20 -13.19 2.06
N SER A 199 -6.70 -12.54 3.11
CA SER A 199 -7.77 -11.53 2.99
C SER A 199 -7.26 -10.14 2.60
N TYR A 200 -5.94 -9.98 2.46
CA TYR A 200 -5.35 -8.69 2.11
C TYR A 200 -5.67 -8.32 0.65
N MET A 201 -6.16 -7.10 0.42
CA MET A 201 -6.60 -6.63 -0.91
C MET A 201 -7.72 -7.50 -1.53
N GLU A 202 -8.52 -8.18 -0.71
CA GLU A 202 -9.73 -8.85 -1.18
C GLU A 202 -10.63 -7.84 -1.93
N GLU A 203 -11.12 -8.24 -3.09
CA GLU A 203 -11.96 -7.39 -3.93
C GLU A 203 -13.33 -7.14 -3.28
N VAL A 204 -13.77 -5.89 -3.32
CA VAL A 204 -15.08 -5.49 -2.79
C VAL A 204 -15.90 -4.86 -3.92
N HIS A 205 -16.79 -5.64 -4.52
CA HIS A 205 -17.70 -5.11 -5.53
C HIS A 205 -18.89 -4.43 -4.87
N VAL A 206 -19.08 -3.17 -5.19
CA VAL A 206 -20.14 -2.33 -4.64
C VAL A 206 -21.25 -2.19 -5.67
N GLN A 207 -22.46 -2.54 -5.25
CA GLN A 207 -23.69 -2.21 -5.97
C GLN A 207 -24.43 -1.13 -5.19
N LEU A 208 -24.53 0.07 -5.78
CA LEU A 208 -25.20 1.22 -5.16
C LEU A 208 -26.62 0.85 -4.73
N ALA A 209 -27.02 1.35 -3.57
CA ALA A 209 -28.29 1.05 -2.90
C ALA A 209 -28.57 -0.43 -2.56
N LYS A 210 -27.68 -1.39 -2.86
CA LYS A 210 -27.85 -2.81 -2.52
C LYS A 210 -26.90 -3.25 -1.41
N GLY A 211 -25.59 -3.13 -1.63
CA GLY A 211 -24.58 -3.57 -0.66
C GLY A 211 -23.25 -3.95 -1.30
N LEU A 212 -22.52 -4.82 -0.60
CA LEU A 212 -21.19 -5.28 -0.91
C LEU A 212 -21.21 -6.74 -1.35
N THR A 213 -20.35 -7.08 -2.29
CA THR A 213 -20.15 -8.44 -2.80
C THR A 213 -18.65 -8.75 -2.81
N PHE A 214 -18.30 -9.91 -2.26
CA PHE A 214 -16.94 -10.41 -2.14
C PHE A 214 -16.83 -11.65 -3.04
N PRO A 215 -16.12 -11.54 -4.17
CA PRO A 215 -16.03 -12.63 -5.13
C PRO A 215 -15.20 -13.77 -4.53
N SER A 216 -15.52 -14.99 -4.96
CA SER A 216 -14.75 -16.19 -4.64
C SER A 216 -14.37 -16.90 -5.94
N ALA A 217 -13.35 -17.75 -5.88
CA ALA A 217 -12.92 -18.56 -7.04
C ALA A 217 -14.07 -19.43 -7.57
N GLU A 218 -14.95 -19.87 -6.67
CA GLU A 218 -16.17 -20.60 -6.99
C GLU A 218 -17.38 -19.66 -6.82
N PRO A 219 -18.20 -19.43 -7.88
CA PRO A 219 -19.31 -18.48 -7.84
C PRO A 219 -20.36 -18.78 -6.75
N GLU A 220 -20.51 -20.05 -6.39
CA GLU A 220 -21.39 -20.51 -5.31
C GLU A 220 -20.96 -20.09 -3.91
N ASN A 221 -19.67 -19.76 -3.75
CA ASN A 221 -19.07 -19.28 -2.50
C ASN A 221 -18.97 -17.75 -2.45
N GLU A 222 -19.65 -17.04 -3.36
CA GLU A 222 -19.75 -15.58 -3.36
C GLU A 222 -20.43 -15.08 -2.09
N ARG A 223 -19.77 -14.17 -1.36
CA ARG A 223 -20.32 -13.63 -0.10
C ARG A 223 -20.92 -12.26 -0.35
N LYS A 224 -22.11 -12.01 0.18
CA LYS A 224 -22.85 -10.76 -0.02
C LYS A 224 -23.29 -10.18 1.31
N LEU A 225 -23.17 -8.87 1.44
CA LEU A 225 -23.60 -8.13 2.61
C LEU A 225 -24.43 -6.93 2.18
N PHE A 226 -25.71 -6.92 2.55
CA PHE A 226 -26.67 -5.94 2.07
C PHE A 226 -26.96 -4.86 3.12
N PHE A 227 -27.48 -3.72 2.67
CA PHE A 227 -28.15 -2.82 3.59
C PHE A 227 -29.33 -3.53 4.25
N GLY A 228 -29.58 -3.25 5.53
CA GLY A 228 -30.60 -3.96 6.30
C GLY A 228 -30.14 -5.29 6.91
N SER A 229 -28.95 -5.81 6.57
CA SER A 229 -28.40 -7.01 7.21
C SER A 229 -28.14 -6.78 8.71
N SER A 230 -28.16 -7.87 9.49
CA SER A 230 -27.92 -7.87 10.93
C SER A 230 -26.41 -7.95 11.25
N PRO A 231 -25.99 -7.75 12.51
CA PRO A 231 -24.59 -7.94 12.89
C PRO A 231 -24.13 -9.40 12.73
N GLN A 232 -25.05 -10.36 12.90
CA GLN A 232 -24.78 -11.79 12.69
C GLN A 232 -24.46 -12.09 11.22
N ASP A 233 -25.19 -11.48 10.29
CA ASP A 233 -24.92 -11.61 8.86
C ASP A 233 -23.55 -11.02 8.50
N ALA A 234 -23.21 -9.85 9.08
CA ALA A 234 -21.89 -9.26 8.89
C ALA A 234 -20.76 -10.17 9.41
N TRP A 235 -20.95 -10.81 10.57
CA TRP A 235 -19.99 -11.76 11.11
C TRP A 235 -19.84 -13.02 10.26
N LEU A 236 -20.94 -13.52 9.71
CA LEU A 236 -20.91 -14.68 8.81
C LEU A 236 -20.06 -14.39 7.56
N VAL A 237 -20.18 -13.17 7.01
CA VAL A 237 -19.50 -12.78 5.77
C VAL A 237 -18.04 -12.36 6.01
N LEU A 238 -17.79 -11.51 7.01
CA LEU A 238 -16.52 -10.83 7.21
C LEU A 238 -15.69 -11.38 8.38
N GLY A 239 -16.33 -12.12 9.27
CA GLY A 239 -15.79 -12.48 10.58
C GLY A 239 -16.06 -11.40 11.65
N ARG A 240 -15.43 -11.59 12.81
CA ARG A 240 -15.50 -10.66 13.93
C ARG A 240 -14.83 -9.32 13.55
N PRO A 241 -15.43 -8.17 13.89
CA PRO A 241 -14.79 -6.88 13.66
C PRO A 241 -13.54 -6.71 14.53
N ASP A 242 -12.58 -5.93 14.05
CA ASP A 242 -11.35 -5.60 14.77
C ASP A 242 -11.64 -4.61 15.93
N GLY A 243 -12.63 -3.73 15.75
CA GLY A 243 -13.07 -2.76 16.74
C GLY A 243 -14.57 -2.45 16.64
N TRP A 244 -15.12 -1.86 17.69
CA TRP A 244 -16.47 -1.28 17.65
C TRP A 244 -16.56 -0.08 18.57
N HIS A 245 -17.38 0.90 18.18
CA HIS A 245 -17.64 2.08 19.00
C HIS A 245 -19.03 2.64 18.72
N LYS A 246 -19.62 3.34 19.70
CA LYS A 246 -20.88 4.05 19.50
C LYS A 246 -20.66 5.32 18.71
N LYS A 247 -21.56 5.63 17.79
CA LYS A 247 -21.55 6.89 17.06
C LYS A 247 -21.79 8.02 18.05
N GLN A 248 -20.82 8.92 18.18
CA GLN A 248 -20.98 10.10 19.02
C GLN A 248 -22.14 10.96 18.50
N VAL A 249 -22.98 11.43 19.42
CA VAL A 249 -24.16 12.24 19.09
C VAL A 249 -23.71 13.58 18.52
N ASP A 250 -24.32 13.97 17.41
CA ASP A 250 -24.11 15.28 16.79
C ASP A 250 -24.47 16.39 17.80
N PRO A 251 -23.56 17.34 18.11
CA PRO A 251 -23.88 18.47 18.97
C PRO A 251 -25.09 19.28 18.50
N MET A 252 -25.39 19.31 17.19
CA MET A 252 -26.57 19.99 16.64
C MET A 252 -27.90 19.33 17.03
N LEU A 253 -27.91 18.04 17.40
CA LEU A 253 -29.13 17.33 17.82
C LEU A 253 -29.68 17.88 19.14
N ILE A 254 -28.83 18.53 19.94
CA ILE A 254 -29.18 19.17 21.22
C ILE A 254 -30.08 20.41 20.99
N HIS A 255 -29.99 21.04 19.81
CA HIS A 255 -30.79 22.22 19.45
C HIS A 255 -32.15 21.86 18.83
N SER A 256 -32.41 20.58 18.54
CA SER A 256 -33.69 20.07 18.02
C SER A 256 -34.76 19.88 19.09
N ALA A 257 -34.57 20.46 20.28
CA ALA A 257 -35.34 20.25 21.52
C ALA A 257 -36.84 20.63 21.50
N SER A 258 -37.41 20.92 20.33
CA SER A 258 -38.84 21.24 20.14
C SER A 258 -39.65 20.11 19.49
N ASP A 259 -39.05 18.94 19.23
CA ASP A 259 -39.76 17.81 18.63
C ASP A 259 -40.17 16.77 19.71
N PRO A 260 -41.47 16.59 20.01
CA PRO A 260 -41.97 15.68 21.04
C PRO A 260 -41.98 14.22 20.56
N ARG A 261 -40.89 13.75 19.94
CA ARG A 261 -40.75 12.33 19.60
C ARG A 261 -40.41 11.51 20.86
N PRO A 262 -40.92 10.28 21.00
CA PRO A 262 -40.80 9.50 22.22
C PRO A 262 -39.34 9.17 22.55
N ARG A 263 -39.09 8.68 23.76
CA ARG A 263 -37.81 8.23 24.33
C ARG A 263 -37.09 7.08 23.56
N THR A 264 -37.13 7.05 22.24
CA THR A 264 -36.40 6.13 21.35
C THR A 264 -34.94 6.57 21.08
N ALA A 265 -34.48 7.63 21.74
CA ALA A 265 -33.11 8.16 21.69
C ALA A 265 -32.10 7.40 22.59
N LEU A 266 -32.48 6.25 23.17
CA LEU A 266 -31.62 5.50 24.10
C LEU A 266 -30.65 4.53 23.41
N CYS A 267 -30.87 4.18 22.14
CA CYS A 267 -29.98 3.28 21.41
C CYS A 267 -29.28 4.05 20.29
N GLU A 268 -28.02 4.40 20.54
CA GLU A 268 -27.17 5.10 19.60
C GLU A 268 -26.73 4.13 18.49
N ASP A 269 -26.71 4.63 17.24
CA ASP A 269 -26.07 3.92 16.13
C ASP A 269 -24.62 3.58 16.53
N TYR A 270 -24.07 2.49 16.00
CA TYR A 270 -22.72 2.04 16.34
C TYR A 270 -21.98 1.50 15.13
N PHE A 271 -20.66 1.60 15.18
CA PHE A 271 -19.77 1.14 14.12
C PHE A 271 -19.14 -0.21 14.48
N TYR A 272 -19.05 -1.07 13.49
CA TYR A 272 -18.05 -2.14 13.43
C TYR A 272 -16.93 -1.70 12.52
N ASN A 273 -15.70 -1.79 13.01
CA ASN A 273 -14.50 -1.43 12.29
C ASN A 273 -13.76 -2.70 11.85
N TYR A 274 -13.50 -2.83 10.55
CA TYR A 274 -12.68 -3.87 9.96
C TYR A 274 -11.41 -3.22 9.40
N TYR A 275 -10.50 -2.84 10.31
CA TYR A 275 -9.21 -2.20 10.00
C TYR A 275 -8.42 -3.02 8.97
N ASN A 276 -8.46 -4.35 9.10
CA ASN A 276 -7.78 -5.29 8.20
C ASN A 276 -8.52 -5.54 6.86
N ARG A 277 -9.57 -4.78 6.57
CA ARG A 277 -10.29 -4.79 5.28
C ARG A 277 -10.51 -3.39 4.70
N GLY A 278 -10.13 -2.34 5.43
CA GLY A 278 -10.42 -0.95 5.06
C GLY A 278 -11.91 -0.65 5.00
N LEU A 279 -12.71 -1.26 5.89
CA LEU A 279 -14.16 -1.19 5.87
C LEU A 279 -14.73 -0.87 7.25
N ASP A 280 -15.65 0.09 7.34
CA ASP A 280 -16.53 0.26 8.49
C ASP A 280 -17.99 0.02 8.12
N ILE A 281 -18.75 -0.46 9.10
CA ILE A 281 -20.18 -0.71 8.96
C ILE A 281 -20.91 0.03 10.08
N LEU A 282 -21.83 0.92 9.70
CA LEU A 282 -22.72 1.60 10.63
C LEU A 282 -24.02 0.82 10.77
N PHE A 283 -24.37 0.46 12.01
CA PHE A 283 -25.63 -0.18 12.36
C PHE A 283 -26.59 0.82 13.00
N ASP A 284 -27.87 0.65 12.69
CA ASP A 284 -28.97 1.30 13.39
C ASP A 284 -29.01 0.88 14.85
N GLY A 285 -29.10 1.85 15.76
CA GLY A 285 -29.22 1.55 17.19
C GLY A 285 -30.51 0.82 17.54
N GLN A 286 -31.62 1.07 16.82
CA GLN A 286 -32.92 0.50 17.19
C GLN A 286 -33.11 -0.92 16.67
N HIS A 287 -32.84 -1.14 15.38
CA HIS A 287 -33.10 -2.42 14.71
C HIS A 287 -31.84 -3.26 14.49
N HIS A 288 -30.67 -2.75 14.87
CA HIS A 288 -29.37 -3.39 14.63
C HIS A 288 -29.17 -3.75 13.15
N ARG A 289 -29.60 -2.88 12.24
CA ARG A 289 -29.50 -3.12 10.79
C ARG A 289 -28.48 -2.23 10.14
N ILE A 290 -27.75 -2.74 9.14
CA ILE A 290 -26.74 -1.95 8.41
C ILE A 290 -27.40 -0.75 7.72
N LYS A 291 -26.91 0.45 8.04
CA LYS A 291 -27.30 1.74 7.44
C LYS A 291 -26.29 2.24 6.42
N LYS A 292 -24.99 2.07 6.71
CA LYS A 292 -23.90 2.59 5.88
C LYS A 292 -22.73 1.63 5.83
N PHE A 293 -22.04 1.67 4.71
CA PHE A 293 -20.69 1.12 4.55
C PHE A 293 -19.72 2.26 4.29
N ILE A 294 -18.54 2.22 4.90
CA ILE A 294 -17.47 3.21 4.69
C ILE A 294 -16.23 2.45 4.23
N LEU A 295 -15.71 2.80 3.04
CA LEU A 295 -14.54 2.18 2.43
C LEU A 295 -13.36 3.15 2.49
N HIS A 296 -12.22 2.67 2.96
CA HIS A 296 -11.02 3.46 3.20
C HIS A 296 -9.93 3.14 2.18
N THR A 297 -9.30 4.16 1.59
CA THR A 297 -8.22 3.97 0.60
C THR A 297 -6.81 3.99 1.18
N ASN A 298 -6.68 4.41 2.45
CA ASN A 298 -5.42 4.47 3.20
C ASN A 298 -4.29 5.27 2.50
N PHE A 299 -4.60 6.41 1.87
CA PHE A 299 -3.55 7.25 1.28
C PHE A 299 -2.69 7.94 2.37
N PRO A 300 -1.36 8.00 2.20
CA PRO A 300 -0.53 8.89 3.02
C PRO A 300 -0.95 10.34 2.79
N GLY A 301 -0.90 11.16 3.83
CA GLY A 301 -1.46 12.51 3.80
C GLY A 301 -2.94 12.58 4.17
N HIS A 302 -3.55 11.46 4.56
CA HIS A 302 -4.85 11.42 5.23
C HIS A 302 -4.65 11.15 6.73
N THR A 303 -5.53 11.66 7.58
CA THR A 303 -5.46 11.47 9.05
C THR A 303 -5.60 10.00 9.46
N ASP A 304 -6.41 9.24 8.72
CA ASP A 304 -6.62 7.81 8.96
C ASP A 304 -5.54 6.92 8.31
N PHE A 305 -4.47 7.50 7.77
CA PHE A 305 -3.36 6.71 7.25
C PHE A 305 -2.79 5.79 8.34
N ASN A 306 -2.58 4.52 7.99
CA ASN A 306 -2.11 3.46 8.89
C ASN A 306 -3.11 3.01 9.98
N VAL A 307 -4.31 3.61 10.06
CA VAL A 307 -5.40 3.08 10.90
C VAL A 307 -6.09 1.91 10.19
N TYR A 308 -6.27 2.04 8.88
CA TYR A 308 -6.89 1.03 8.02
C TYR A 308 -5.88 0.48 7.01
N ILE A 309 -6.08 -0.77 6.57
CA ILE A 309 -5.51 -1.17 5.28
C ILE A 309 -6.33 -0.58 4.13
N LYS A 310 -5.74 -0.53 2.95
CA LYS A 310 -6.44 -0.09 1.75
C LYS A 310 -7.52 -1.09 1.32
N CYS A 311 -8.74 -0.61 1.15
CA CYS A 311 -9.85 -1.36 0.60
C CYS A 311 -9.73 -1.46 -0.93
N ASN A 312 -9.81 -2.67 -1.49
CA ASN A 312 -9.73 -2.93 -2.91
C ASN A 312 -11.14 -2.97 -3.55
N PHE A 313 -11.81 -1.81 -3.55
CA PHE A 313 -13.20 -1.73 -4.01
C PHE A 313 -13.37 -1.43 -5.50
N PHE A 314 -14.51 -1.85 -6.03
CA PHE A 314 -14.98 -1.61 -7.40
C PHE A 314 -16.45 -1.19 -7.34
N ILE A 315 -16.74 0.08 -7.61
CA ILE A 315 -18.10 0.63 -7.59
C ILE A 315 -18.63 0.61 -9.01
N HIS A 316 -19.65 -0.22 -9.22
CA HIS A 316 -20.31 -0.36 -10.51
C HIS A 316 -21.40 0.71 -10.64
N CYS A 317 -21.19 1.67 -11.53
CA CYS A 317 -22.13 2.73 -11.81
C CYS A 317 -23.00 2.33 -13.01
N SER A 318 -24.16 1.72 -12.75
CA SER A 318 -25.13 1.48 -13.83
C SER A 318 -25.68 2.83 -14.32
N LYS A 319 -25.58 3.11 -15.62
CA LYS A 319 -26.37 4.18 -16.22
C LYS A 319 -27.84 3.77 -16.13
N GLU A 320 -28.59 4.32 -15.17
CA GLU A 320 -30.05 4.26 -15.19
C GLU A 320 -30.52 5.00 -16.46
N GLY A 321 -30.74 4.28 -17.58
CA GLY A 321 -31.20 4.91 -18.83
C GLY A 321 -31.26 4.06 -20.11
N GLU A 322 -30.49 2.98 -20.27
CA GLU A 322 -30.48 2.23 -21.56
C GLU A 322 -30.54 0.71 -21.36
N ARG A 323 -31.66 0.21 -20.83
CA ARG A 323 -32.09 -1.18 -21.02
C ARG A 323 -33.60 -1.27 -21.19
N THR A 324 -34.15 -0.49 -22.11
CA THR A 324 -35.36 -0.87 -22.84
C THR A 324 -34.91 -1.24 -24.24
N ASP A 325 -34.73 -2.54 -24.43
CA ASP A 325 -35.20 -3.29 -25.60
C ASP A 325 -34.30 -4.52 -25.78
N ALA A 326 -34.90 -5.67 -25.49
CA ALA A 326 -34.35 -6.95 -25.82
C ALA A 326 -34.37 -7.12 -27.35
N SER A 327 -33.26 -6.80 -28.02
CA SER A 327 -32.82 -7.42 -29.30
C SER A 327 -31.68 -6.62 -29.93
N SER A 328 -30.44 -6.85 -29.51
CA SER A 328 -29.29 -6.57 -30.37
C SER A 328 -28.12 -7.46 -29.98
N GLU A 329 -27.65 -8.22 -30.96
CA GLU A 329 -26.53 -9.15 -30.94
C GLU A 329 -25.23 -8.50 -30.39
N PRO A 330 -24.27 -9.31 -29.89
CA PRO A 330 -23.05 -8.81 -29.29
C PRO A 330 -22.09 -8.32 -30.38
N ASN A 331 -22.23 -7.06 -30.77
CA ASN A 331 -21.21 -6.39 -31.57
C ASN A 331 -19.97 -6.17 -30.70
N GLY A 332 -18.85 -6.79 -31.11
CA GLY A 332 -17.57 -6.72 -30.43
C GLY A 332 -17.02 -5.31 -30.36
N ASN A 333 -17.19 -4.68 -29.19
CA ASN A 333 -16.30 -3.74 -28.52
C ASN A 333 -16.99 -3.26 -27.24
N ALA A 334 -17.11 -4.15 -26.25
CA ALA A 334 -17.63 -3.77 -24.94
C ALA A 334 -16.59 -2.90 -24.23
N ILE A 335 -16.74 -1.57 -24.36
CA ILE A 335 -16.16 -0.64 -23.39
C ILE A 335 -16.84 -1.02 -22.06
N GLY A 336 -16.07 -1.61 -21.15
CA GLY A 336 -16.59 -2.08 -19.86
C GLY A 336 -17.35 -0.97 -19.14
N ASP A 337 -18.40 -1.35 -18.41
CA ASP A 337 -19.20 -0.40 -17.62
C ASP A 337 -18.29 0.48 -16.74
N PRO A 338 -18.55 1.79 -16.65
CA PRO A 338 -17.70 2.71 -15.89
C PRO A 338 -17.65 2.29 -14.41
N CYS A 339 -16.43 2.18 -13.88
CA CYS A 339 -16.18 1.69 -12.53
C CYS A 339 -15.26 2.64 -11.75
N ILE A 340 -15.68 2.99 -10.53
CA ILE A 340 -14.87 3.79 -9.59
C ILE A 340 -14.10 2.84 -8.68
N THR A 341 -12.79 3.02 -8.59
CA THR A 341 -11.87 2.20 -7.80
C THR A 341 -11.11 3.04 -6.78
N ALA A 342 -10.37 2.40 -5.88
CA ALA A 342 -9.47 3.08 -4.94
C ALA A 342 -8.31 3.85 -5.59
N THR A 343 -8.17 3.79 -6.93
CA THR A 343 -7.16 4.54 -7.69
C THR A 343 -7.73 5.62 -8.59
N THR A 344 -9.05 5.67 -8.74
CA THR A 344 -9.75 6.64 -9.57
C THR A 344 -9.61 8.04 -8.97
N LYS A 345 -9.28 9.03 -9.81
CA LYS A 345 -9.19 10.44 -9.40
C LYS A 345 -10.55 11.10 -9.39
N TRP A 346 -10.67 12.18 -8.62
CA TRP A 346 -11.89 12.98 -8.55
C TRP A 346 -12.38 13.48 -9.91
N SER A 347 -11.47 13.91 -10.80
CA SER A 347 -11.84 14.33 -12.16
C SER A 347 -12.54 13.21 -12.95
N GLU A 348 -12.03 11.98 -12.85
CA GLU A 348 -12.63 10.81 -13.51
C GLU A 348 -13.98 10.45 -12.87
N VAL A 349 -14.13 10.63 -11.56
CA VAL A 349 -15.44 10.46 -10.89
C VAL A 349 -16.47 11.45 -11.45
N GLN A 350 -16.09 12.71 -11.65
CA GLN A 350 -16.99 13.72 -12.20
C GLN A 350 -17.42 13.39 -13.63
N GLU A 351 -16.55 12.76 -14.42
CA GLU A 351 -16.89 12.25 -15.76
C GLU A 351 -17.90 11.08 -15.69
N ILE A 352 -17.79 10.22 -14.67
CA ILE A 352 -18.65 9.04 -14.50
C ILE A 352 -20.02 9.41 -13.90
N LEU A 353 -20.05 10.23 -12.85
CA LEU A 353 -21.25 10.52 -12.05
C LEU A 353 -21.88 11.89 -12.35
N GLY A 354 -21.20 12.75 -13.12
CA GLY A 354 -21.58 14.15 -13.34
C GLY A 354 -21.17 15.07 -12.19
N GLU A 355 -21.70 16.30 -12.17
CA GLU A 355 -21.41 17.25 -11.09
C GLU A 355 -22.12 16.85 -9.79
N GLY A 356 -21.33 16.52 -8.77
CA GLY A 356 -21.83 16.20 -7.44
C GLY A 356 -22.17 17.44 -6.60
N GLY A 357 -23.16 17.30 -5.72
CA GLY A 357 -23.46 18.32 -4.73
C GLY A 357 -22.36 18.37 -3.67
N ARG A 358 -21.67 19.51 -3.54
CA ARG A 358 -20.68 19.69 -2.46
C ARG A 358 -21.41 19.78 -1.12
N ALA A 359 -21.16 18.83 -0.23
CA ALA A 359 -21.61 18.96 1.14
C ALA A 359 -20.69 19.97 1.84
N ALA A 360 -21.26 20.96 2.53
CA ALA A 360 -20.52 21.93 3.34
C ALA A 360 -19.99 21.30 4.65
N ILE A 361 -19.54 20.04 4.60
CA ILE A 361 -18.95 19.34 5.73
C ILE A 361 -17.44 19.37 5.50
N GLN A 362 -16.76 20.34 6.11
CA GLN A 362 -15.32 20.29 6.27
C GLN A 362 -15.01 19.23 7.30
N THR A 363 -14.88 17.98 6.86
CA THR A 363 -14.59 16.87 7.76
C THR A 363 -13.10 16.98 8.11
N GLN A 364 -12.83 17.07 9.41
CA GLN A 364 -11.47 17.02 9.98
C GLN A 364 -10.50 18.16 9.58
N GLY A 365 -11.02 19.33 9.18
CA GLY A 365 -10.25 20.57 9.13
C GLY A 365 -10.14 21.24 10.50
N SER A 366 -9.61 20.55 11.52
CA SER A 366 -9.19 21.27 12.72
C SER A 366 -7.94 22.09 12.37
N VAL A 367 -7.71 23.18 13.11
CA VAL A 367 -6.48 23.98 13.08
C VAL A 367 -5.20 23.13 13.30
N SER A 368 -5.34 21.85 13.66
CA SER A 368 -4.27 20.90 13.97
C SER A 368 -4.04 19.79 12.92
N ASN A 369 -4.82 19.70 11.83
CA ASN A 369 -4.56 18.67 10.80
C ASN A 369 -3.35 19.08 9.93
N PRO A 370 -2.22 18.35 9.99
CA PRO A 370 -1.01 18.73 9.25
C PRO A 370 -1.12 18.54 7.74
N PHE A 371 -2.13 17.80 7.26
CA PHE A 371 -2.25 17.45 5.84
C PHE A 371 -3.20 18.37 5.04
N GLY A 372 -3.94 19.24 5.73
CA GLY A 372 -4.93 20.13 5.14
C GLY A 372 -6.33 19.52 5.07
N PRO A 373 -7.30 20.26 4.51
CA PRO A 373 -8.69 19.84 4.49
C PRO A 373 -8.97 18.76 3.43
N THR A 374 -9.96 17.92 3.72
CA THR A 374 -10.66 17.07 2.75
C THR A 374 -12.03 17.68 2.42
N TYR A 375 -12.60 17.28 1.28
CA TYR A 375 -13.90 17.75 0.80
C TYR A 375 -14.84 16.59 0.54
N VAL A 376 -16.10 16.71 0.97
CA VAL A 376 -17.11 15.67 0.78
C VAL A 376 -18.08 16.06 -0.33
N TYR A 377 -18.24 15.15 -1.29
CA TYR A 377 -19.17 15.28 -2.41
C TYR A 377 -20.24 14.21 -2.33
N GLY A 378 -21.50 14.63 -2.35
CA GLY A 378 -22.66 13.75 -2.25
C GLY A 378 -23.31 13.50 -3.60
N TYR A 379 -23.63 12.24 -3.86
CA TYR A 379 -24.47 11.77 -4.96
C TYR A 379 -25.60 10.89 -4.39
N ARG A 380 -26.48 10.42 -5.27
CA ARG A 380 -27.51 9.45 -4.90
C ARG A 380 -26.84 8.15 -4.42
N ASN A 381 -27.08 7.76 -3.17
CA ASN A 381 -26.59 6.54 -2.52
C ASN A 381 -25.08 6.44 -2.23
N ILE A 382 -24.29 7.48 -2.52
CA ILE A 382 -22.84 7.49 -2.32
C ILE A 382 -22.37 8.90 -1.96
N ALA A 383 -21.41 9.00 -1.04
CA ALA A 383 -20.65 10.21 -0.75
C ALA A 383 -19.16 9.90 -0.79
N LEU A 384 -18.37 10.82 -1.31
CA LEU A 384 -16.94 10.66 -1.54
C LEU A 384 -16.19 11.76 -0.80
N GLU A 385 -15.28 11.38 0.07
CA GLU A 385 -14.31 12.29 0.67
C GLU A 385 -13.06 12.34 -0.21
N VAL A 386 -12.66 13.55 -0.59
CA VAL A 386 -11.60 13.79 -1.56
C VAL A 386 -10.53 14.67 -0.93
N MET A 387 -9.28 14.25 -1.06
CA MET A 387 -8.10 15.00 -0.63
C MET A 387 -7.79 16.15 -1.58
N LYS A 388 -6.99 17.12 -1.13
CA LYS A 388 -6.55 18.28 -1.94
C LYS A 388 -5.91 17.92 -3.30
N ASN A 389 -5.27 16.76 -3.39
CA ASN A 389 -4.61 16.25 -4.59
C ASN A 389 -5.57 15.49 -5.53
N GLY A 390 -6.88 15.49 -5.23
CA GLY A 390 -7.91 14.84 -6.04
C GLY A 390 -8.02 13.32 -5.86
N HIS A 391 -7.29 12.72 -4.92
CA HIS A 391 -7.48 11.32 -4.56
C HIS A 391 -8.66 11.14 -3.59
N ILE A 392 -9.41 10.06 -3.78
CA ILE A 392 -10.54 9.70 -2.91
C ILE A 392 -9.96 9.10 -1.62
N ALA A 393 -10.21 9.72 -0.46
CA ALA A 393 -9.80 9.20 0.84
C ALA A 393 -10.77 8.12 1.32
N THR A 394 -12.07 8.45 1.35
CA THR A 394 -13.11 7.55 1.86
C THR A 394 -14.35 7.56 0.96
N VAL A 395 -15.04 6.42 0.91
CA VAL A 395 -16.32 6.26 0.22
C VAL A 395 -17.38 5.84 1.22
N THR A 396 -18.42 6.65 1.38
CA THR A 396 -19.58 6.33 2.22
C THR A 396 -20.77 5.93 1.35
N LEU A 397 -21.24 4.70 1.51
CA LEU A 397 -22.41 4.15 0.82
C LEU A 397 -23.63 4.16 1.75
N PHE A 398 -24.79 4.55 1.24
CA PHE A 398 -26.02 4.63 2.02
C PHE A 398 -27.28 4.44 1.15
N GLN A 399 -28.40 4.06 1.77
CA GLN A 399 -29.71 4.07 1.12
C GLN A 399 -30.46 5.37 1.40
N THR A 400 -30.93 6.04 0.36
CA THR A 400 -31.78 7.24 0.45
C THR A 400 -33.22 6.94 0.89
N ASN A 401 -33.65 5.67 0.81
CA ASN A 401 -34.99 5.23 1.16
C ASN A 401 -34.95 4.21 2.30
N PHE A 402 -34.57 4.64 3.51
CA PHE A 402 -34.95 3.89 4.72
C PHE A 402 -36.41 4.25 5.02
N ARG A 403 -37.33 3.36 4.65
CA ARG A 403 -38.71 3.39 5.19
C ARG A 403 -38.78 2.50 6.41
#